data_AF-A0A7C4VFJ9-F1
#
_entry.id   AF-A0A7C4VFJ9-F1
#
_cell.length_a   1.000
_cell.length_b   1.000
_cell.length_c   1.000
_cell.angle_alpha   90.00
_cell.angle_beta   90.00
_cell.angle_gamma   90.00
#
_symmetry.space_group_name_H-M   'P 1'
#
loop_
_entity.id
_entity.type
_entity.pdbx_description
1 polymer ?
#
loop_
_entity_poly.entity_id
_entity_poly.type
_entity_poly.pdbx_seq_one_letter_code
_entity_poly.pdbx_strand_id
1 'polypeptide(L)'
;ELFVEYYRSDSWWRSKLVNDWRVFVIPVLNPDGFAANTRENANGKDLNRQFPPGATTTEPEAWALRWLMGNYTPTVYINLHEGYYWYPNWMIYGNYETGSNKAITVNALKAANETFVSLRHWGWFDEQGKHVWIGEVDTIAQGGVTSLAIAYASYQYGASCMLVESIAWSSSYGSKQSLWAMDYYCTLVIAFLQNNNRLV
;
A
#
# COMPACT_ATOMS: atom_id res chain seq x y z
N GLU A 1 9.88 6.54 10.33
CA GLU A 1 11.32 6.70 10.67
C GLU A 1 12.20 5.60 10.06
N LEU A 2 11.70 4.36 9.95
CA LEU A 2 12.40 3.20 9.37
C LEU A 2 13.19 3.44 8.07
N PHE A 3 12.63 4.06 7.03
CA PHE A 3 13.39 4.35 5.79
C PHE A 3 14.60 5.27 6.02
N VAL A 4 14.46 6.26 6.91
CA VAL A 4 15.54 7.18 7.27
C VAL A 4 16.60 6.47 8.09
N GLU A 5 16.19 5.57 8.99
CA GLU A 5 17.10 4.73 9.74
C GLU A 5 17.88 3.79 8.83
N TYR A 6 17.21 3.02 7.96
CA TYR A 6 17.87 2.15 6.98
C TYR A 6 18.85 2.92 6.09
N TYR A 7 18.47 4.12 5.63
CA TYR A 7 19.39 5.00 4.90
C TYR A 7 20.65 5.36 5.70
N ARG A 8 20.53 5.54 7.02
CA ARG A 8 21.63 5.95 7.91
C ARG A 8 22.50 4.78 8.36
N SER A 9 21.89 3.62 8.63
CA SER A 9 22.54 2.50 9.33
C SER A 9 22.90 1.33 8.43
N ASP A 10 22.27 1.19 7.26
CA ASP A 10 22.47 0.05 6.36
C ASP A 10 23.09 0.50 5.03
N SER A 11 24.28 -0.01 4.73
CA SER A 11 25.03 0.37 3.52
C SER A 11 24.37 -0.08 2.22
N TRP A 12 23.65 -1.19 2.24
CA TRP A 12 22.93 -1.70 1.06
C TRP A 12 21.74 -0.78 0.76
N TRP A 13 20.91 -0.48 1.78
CA TRP A 13 19.78 0.44 1.63
C TRP A 13 20.21 1.83 1.21
N ARG A 14 21.27 2.35 1.83
CA ARG A 14 21.85 3.64 1.43
C ARG A 14 22.29 3.63 -0.02
N SER A 15 22.97 2.58 -0.49
CA SER A 15 23.37 2.47 -1.89
C SER A 15 22.16 2.46 -2.82
N LYS A 16 21.13 1.65 -2.51
CA LYS A 16 19.91 1.57 -3.31
C LYS A 16 19.19 2.93 -3.38
N LEU A 17 18.99 3.61 -2.26
CA LEU A 17 18.28 4.90 -2.20
C LEU A 17 19.06 6.07 -2.84
N VAL A 18 20.40 6.01 -2.90
CA VAL A 18 21.21 7.08 -3.51
C VAL A 18 21.39 6.85 -5.01
N ASN A 19 21.62 5.61 -5.42
CA ASN A 19 22.10 5.32 -6.78
C ASN A 19 21.01 4.76 -7.69
N ASP A 20 20.08 3.96 -7.15
CA ASP A 20 19.23 3.10 -7.96
C ASP A 20 17.75 3.50 -7.87
N TRP A 21 17.29 3.89 -6.69
CA TRP A 21 15.86 4.03 -6.39
C TRP A 21 15.49 5.47 -6.12
N ARG A 22 14.40 5.90 -6.76
CA ARG A 22 13.69 7.13 -6.40
C ARG A 22 12.39 6.77 -5.68
N VAL A 23 12.32 7.09 -4.40
CA VAL A 23 11.17 6.75 -3.56
C VAL A 23 10.32 8.00 -3.33
N PHE A 24 9.03 7.91 -3.65
CA PHE A 24 8.03 8.92 -3.32
C PHE A 24 7.10 8.36 -2.25
N VAL A 25 6.96 9.10 -1.14
CA VAL A 25 6.02 8.77 -0.07
C VAL A 25 4.97 9.86 -0.02
N ILE A 26 3.69 9.47 -0.11
CA ILE A 26 2.55 10.36 0.06
C ILE A 26 1.90 9.99 1.39
N PRO A 27 2.18 10.74 2.48
CA PRO A 27 1.70 10.35 3.81
C PRO A 27 0.18 10.29 3.91
N VAL A 28 -0.51 11.23 3.25
CA VAL A 28 -1.97 11.31 3.21
C VAL A 28 -2.40 11.76 1.81
N LEU A 29 -3.05 10.87 1.06
CA LEU A 29 -3.58 11.20 -0.27
C LEU A 29 -4.91 12.00 -0.18
N ASN A 30 -5.74 11.70 0.83
CA ASN A 30 -7.02 12.36 1.08
C ASN A 30 -6.96 13.19 2.38
N PRO A 31 -6.32 14.38 2.37
CA PRO A 31 -6.15 15.18 3.59
C PRO A 31 -7.49 15.63 4.18
N ASP A 32 -8.47 15.98 3.34
CA ASP A 32 -9.79 16.41 3.77
C ASP A 32 -10.56 15.27 4.45
N GLY A 33 -10.57 14.09 3.82
CA GLY A 33 -11.21 12.91 4.40
C GLY A 33 -10.53 12.45 5.69
N PHE A 34 -9.20 12.55 5.76
CA PHE A 34 -8.47 12.27 7.01
C PHE A 34 -8.85 13.22 8.14
N ALA A 35 -8.95 14.53 7.86
CA ALA A 35 -9.34 15.53 8.84
C ALA A 35 -10.79 15.36 9.31
N ALA A 36 -11.70 15.02 8.38
CA ALA A 36 -13.13 14.79 8.65
C ALA A 36 -13.44 13.36 9.13
N ASN A 37 -12.46 12.46 9.14
CA ASN A 37 -12.62 11.02 9.38
C ASN A 37 -13.65 10.34 8.45
N THR A 38 -13.62 10.69 7.16
CA THR A 38 -14.47 10.11 6.11
C THR A 38 -13.65 9.31 5.11
N ARG A 39 -14.32 8.37 4.42
CA ARG A 39 -13.72 7.61 3.31
C ARG A 39 -13.54 8.50 2.08
N GLU A 40 -14.56 9.29 1.78
CA GLU A 40 -14.60 10.20 0.65
C GLU A 40 -13.78 11.48 0.92
N ASN A 41 -13.38 12.18 -0.13
CA ASN A 41 -12.82 13.54 -0.02
C ASN A 41 -13.92 14.58 0.28
N ALA A 42 -13.56 15.86 0.38
CA ALA A 42 -14.52 16.94 0.66
C ALA A 42 -15.66 17.05 -0.37
N ASN A 43 -15.46 16.58 -1.59
CA ASN A 43 -16.48 16.54 -2.65
C ASN A 43 -17.39 15.29 -2.59
N GLY A 44 -17.23 14.44 -1.57
CA GLY A 44 -17.99 13.20 -1.42
C GLY A 44 -17.59 12.13 -2.45
N LYS A 45 -16.36 12.16 -2.98
CA LYS A 45 -15.86 11.16 -3.94
C LYS A 45 -14.94 10.15 -3.29
N ASP A 46 -15.13 8.87 -3.63
CA ASP A 46 -14.15 7.81 -3.38
C ASP A 46 -12.96 7.98 -4.34
N LEU A 47 -11.82 8.46 -3.82
CA LEU A 47 -10.61 8.67 -4.61
C LEU A 47 -10.09 7.37 -5.22
N ASN A 48 -10.30 6.21 -4.57
CA ASN A 48 -9.93 4.92 -5.13
C ASN A 48 -10.97 4.43 -6.16
N ARG A 49 -11.78 5.31 -6.74
CA ARG A 49 -12.57 5.10 -7.98
C ARG A 49 -12.26 6.14 -9.06
N GLN A 50 -11.30 7.03 -8.80
CA GLN A 50 -10.97 8.16 -9.65
C GLN A 50 -9.85 7.86 -10.66
N PHE A 51 -9.56 6.59 -10.95
CA PHE A 51 -8.51 6.22 -11.90
C PHE A 51 -9.04 5.38 -13.09
N PRO A 52 -10.12 5.80 -13.78
CA PRO A 52 -10.64 5.05 -14.92
C PRO A 52 -9.60 4.97 -16.05
N PRO A 53 -9.39 3.80 -16.68
CA PRO A 53 -8.44 3.66 -17.77
C PRO A 53 -8.91 4.50 -18.97
N GLY A 54 -8.00 5.31 -19.52
CA GLY A 54 -8.29 6.14 -20.70
C GLY A 54 -9.28 7.29 -20.50
N ALA A 55 -9.73 7.58 -19.27
CA ALA A 55 -10.62 8.71 -18.97
C ALA A 55 -10.01 9.65 -17.93
N THR A 56 -10.55 10.86 -17.80
CA THR A 56 -10.07 11.89 -16.88
C THR A 56 -10.52 11.64 -15.44
N THR A 57 -9.68 12.05 -14.49
CA THR A 57 -10.03 12.09 -13.06
C THR A 57 -10.79 13.39 -12.80
N THR A 58 -11.73 13.39 -11.85
CA THR A 58 -12.48 14.62 -11.49
C THR A 58 -11.93 15.32 -10.26
N GLU A 59 -11.12 14.62 -9.46
CA GLU A 59 -10.62 15.12 -8.18
C GLU A 59 -9.16 15.58 -8.26
N PRO A 60 -8.80 16.69 -7.58
CA PRO A 60 -7.46 17.25 -7.62
C PRO A 60 -6.39 16.29 -7.06
N GLU A 61 -6.71 15.50 -6.04
CA GLU A 61 -5.80 14.53 -5.43
C GLU A 61 -5.48 13.38 -6.42
N ALA A 62 -6.50 12.91 -7.13
CA ALA A 62 -6.34 11.90 -8.17
C ALA A 62 -5.55 12.45 -9.37
N TRP A 63 -5.80 13.70 -9.76
CA TRP A 63 -5.02 14.38 -10.80
C TRP A 63 -3.56 14.51 -10.41
N ALA A 64 -3.27 14.95 -9.18
CA ALA A 64 -1.90 15.09 -8.68
C ALA A 64 -1.16 13.74 -8.67
N LEU A 65 -1.83 12.67 -8.25
CA LEU A 65 -1.24 11.32 -8.26
C LEU A 65 -0.95 10.85 -9.70
N ARG A 66 -1.87 11.09 -10.65
CA ARG A 66 -1.61 10.77 -12.06
C ARG A 66 -0.48 11.57 -12.65
N TRP A 67 -0.41 12.86 -12.35
CA TRP A 67 0.67 13.72 -12.77
C TRP A 67 2.02 13.21 -12.24
N LEU A 68 2.07 12.81 -10.96
CA LEU A 68 3.28 12.24 -10.36
C LEU A 68 3.69 10.94 -11.07
N MET A 69 2.75 10.01 -11.27
CA MET A 69 3.02 8.75 -11.98
C MET A 69 3.48 8.98 -13.43
N GLY A 70 2.93 9.98 -14.12
CA GLY A 70 3.31 10.30 -15.49
C GLY A 70 4.70 10.96 -15.61
N ASN A 71 5.15 11.70 -14.59
CA ASN A 71 6.47 12.35 -14.59
C ASN A 71 7.59 11.45 -14.05
N TYR A 72 7.26 10.46 -13.22
CA TYR A 72 8.25 9.61 -12.54
C TYR A 72 8.03 8.10 -12.72
N THR A 73 7.20 7.70 -13.70
CA THR A 73 6.87 6.34 -14.14
C THR A 73 7.20 5.24 -13.13
N PRO A 74 6.24 4.79 -12.31
CA PRO A 74 6.53 3.87 -11.22
C PRO A 74 6.88 2.47 -11.72
N THR A 75 8.01 1.93 -11.26
CA THR A 75 8.29 0.47 -11.34
C THR A 75 7.46 -0.30 -10.33
N VAL A 76 7.27 0.28 -9.15
CA VAL A 76 6.48 -0.24 -8.04
C VAL A 76 5.51 0.85 -7.58
N TYR A 77 4.26 0.48 -7.31
CA TYR A 77 3.27 1.35 -6.70
C TYR A 77 2.52 0.63 -5.57
N ILE A 78 2.64 1.15 -4.36
CA ILE A 78 2.02 0.54 -3.18
C ILE A 78 0.94 1.51 -2.67
N ASN A 79 -0.27 0.99 -2.50
CA ASN A 79 -1.40 1.72 -1.95
C ASN A 79 -1.87 1.05 -0.66
N LEU A 80 -1.78 1.78 0.44
CA LEU A 80 -2.07 1.28 1.79
C LEU A 80 -3.50 1.65 2.18
N HIS A 81 -4.30 0.65 2.53
CA HIS A 81 -5.70 0.80 2.84
C HIS A 81 -6.05 0.13 4.17
N GLU A 82 -6.99 0.75 4.88
CA GLU A 82 -7.71 0.08 5.96
C GLU A 82 -8.62 -1.03 5.43
N GLY A 83 -8.82 -2.07 6.24
CA GLY A 83 -9.80 -3.10 5.95
C GLY A 83 -11.21 -2.66 6.33
N TYR A 84 -12.20 -3.34 5.76
CA TYR A 84 -13.59 -3.25 6.21
C TYR A 84 -13.88 -4.30 7.27
N TYR A 85 -14.89 -4.08 8.14
CA TYR A 85 -15.11 -4.93 9.32
C TYR A 85 -15.43 -6.40 9.01
N TRP A 86 -15.88 -6.73 7.79
CA TRP A 86 -16.19 -8.11 7.40
C TRP A 86 -15.05 -8.79 6.62
N TYR A 87 -13.95 -8.07 6.33
CA TYR A 87 -12.86 -8.69 5.59
C TYR A 87 -12.14 -9.73 6.46
N PRO A 88 -11.74 -10.86 5.84
CA PRO A 88 -10.89 -11.81 6.53
C PRO A 88 -9.53 -11.17 6.81
N ASN A 89 -9.13 -11.12 8.08
CA ASN A 89 -7.84 -10.56 8.52
C ASN A 89 -6.63 -11.45 8.20
N TRP A 90 -6.85 -12.53 7.45
CA TRP A 90 -5.82 -13.46 6.96
C TRP A 90 -5.57 -13.31 5.45
N MET A 91 -6.18 -12.32 4.79
CA MET A 91 -6.06 -12.10 3.36
C MET A 91 -5.62 -10.66 3.06
N ILE A 92 -4.92 -10.46 1.94
CA ILE A 92 -4.61 -9.13 1.39
C ILE A 92 -4.87 -9.07 -0.12
N TYR A 93 -5.28 -7.90 -0.61
CA TYR A 93 -5.42 -7.61 -2.04
C TYR A 93 -4.08 -7.22 -2.69
N GLY A 94 -3.12 -8.15 -2.67
CA GLY A 94 -1.72 -7.85 -2.92
C GLY A 94 -1.27 -7.57 -4.37
N ASN A 95 -2.13 -7.70 -5.38
CA ASN A 95 -1.74 -7.49 -6.78
C ASN A 95 -2.91 -7.13 -7.71
N TYR A 96 -2.61 -6.37 -8.78
CA TYR A 96 -3.49 -6.20 -9.95
C TYR A 96 -2.92 -6.81 -11.23
N GLU A 97 -1.59 -6.79 -11.38
CA GLU A 97 -0.87 -7.29 -12.56
C GLU A 97 -1.25 -8.74 -12.92
N THR A 98 -0.98 -9.10 -14.18
CA THR A 98 -1.06 -10.45 -14.71
C THR A 98 0.32 -10.96 -15.16
N GLY A 99 0.41 -12.24 -15.57
CA GLY A 99 1.62 -12.81 -16.16
C GLY A 99 2.83 -12.88 -15.22
N SER A 100 4.03 -12.68 -15.77
CA SER A 100 5.30 -12.75 -15.02
C SER A 100 5.40 -11.68 -13.94
N ASN A 101 4.89 -10.47 -14.18
CA ASN A 101 4.89 -9.40 -13.18
C ASN A 101 4.05 -9.78 -11.95
N LYS A 102 2.91 -10.45 -12.14
CA LYS A 102 2.12 -10.99 -11.03
C LYS A 102 2.94 -11.94 -10.18
N ALA A 103 3.67 -12.87 -10.80
CA ALA A 103 4.49 -13.84 -10.07
C ALA A 103 5.58 -13.14 -9.24
N ILE A 104 6.24 -12.13 -9.80
CA ILE A 104 7.25 -11.34 -9.07
C ILE A 104 6.62 -10.62 -7.88
N THR A 105 5.51 -9.88 -8.11
CA THR A 105 4.80 -9.15 -7.05
C THR A 105 4.36 -10.09 -5.93
N VAL A 106 3.71 -11.21 -6.27
CA VAL A 106 3.19 -12.17 -5.27
C VAL A 106 4.33 -12.84 -4.50
N ASN A 107 5.43 -13.22 -5.15
CA ASN A 107 6.56 -13.84 -4.45
C ASN A 107 7.26 -12.86 -3.50
N ALA A 108 7.48 -11.62 -3.94
CA ALA A 108 8.04 -10.58 -3.09
C ALA A 108 7.14 -10.31 -1.86
N LEU A 109 5.83 -10.36 -2.06
CA LEU A 109 4.85 -10.16 -1.01
C LEU A 109 4.78 -11.33 -0.01
N LYS A 110 4.95 -12.57 -0.47
CA LYS A 110 5.09 -13.74 0.44
C LYS A 110 6.33 -13.62 1.32
N ALA A 111 7.48 -13.31 0.72
CA ALA A 111 8.71 -13.11 1.47
C ALA A 111 8.58 -11.96 2.50
N ALA A 112 7.86 -10.90 2.13
CA ALA A 112 7.57 -9.80 3.03
C ALA A 112 6.68 -10.21 4.21
N ASN A 113 5.64 -11.01 3.96
CA ASN A 113 4.79 -11.54 5.03
C ASN A 113 5.55 -12.51 5.95
N GLU A 114 6.37 -13.41 5.40
CA GLU A 114 7.23 -14.31 6.20
C GLU A 114 8.16 -13.53 7.14
N THR A 115 8.74 -12.43 6.64
CA THR A 115 9.56 -11.52 7.45
C THR A 115 8.74 -10.94 8.60
N PHE A 116 7.54 -10.41 8.33
CA PHE A 116 6.67 -9.85 9.36
C PHE A 116 6.22 -10.89 10.40
N VAL A 117 5.77 -12.07 9.96
CA VAL A 117 5.34 -13.16 10.85
C VAL A 117 6.47 -13.57 11.81
N SER A 118 7.72 -13.59 11.32
CA SER A 118 8.89 -13.92 12.14
C SER A 118 9.14 -12.93 13.29
N LEU A 119 8.72 -11.67 13.14
CA LEU A 119 8.86 -10.64 14.18
C LEU A 119 7.87 -10.85 15.33
N ARG A 120 6.81 -11.64 15.13
CA ARG A 120 5.73 -11.89 16.12
C ARG A 120 5.04 -10.61 16.58
N HIS A 121 4.94 -9.61 15.70
CA HIS A 121 4.22 -8.35 15.94
C HIS A 121 2.75 -8.42 15.47
N TRP A 122 2.09 -9.55 15.68
CA TRP A 122 0.70 -9.80 15.27
C TRP A 122 -0.14 -10.19 16.49
N GLY A 123 -1.46 -10.11 16.35
CA GLY A 123 -2.40 -10.40 17.41
C GLY A 123 -3.31 -9.23 17.76
N TRP A 124 -3.85 -9.25 18.98
CA TRP A 124 -4.68 -8.19 19.52
C TRP A 124 -3.82 -7.11 20.18
N PHE A 125 -4.11 -5.85 19.84
CA PHE A 125 -3.50 -4.66 20.42
C PHE A 125 -4.58 -3.71 20.93
N ASP A 126 -4.25 -2.98 21.98
CA ASP A 126 -5.06 -1.90 22.53
C ASP A 126 -4.39 -0.56 22.23
N GLU A 127 -5.06 0.29 21.45
CA GLU A 127 -4.56 1.62 21.09
C GLU A 127 -5.68 2.64 21.27
N GLN A 128 -5.48 3.65 22.13
CA GLN A 128 -6.46 4.72 22.40
C GLN A 128 -7.89 4.20 22.72
N GLY A 129 -7.97 3.09 23.46
CA GLY A 129 -9.24 2.45 23.82
C GLY A 129 -9.92 1.70 22.67
N LYS A 130 -9.17 1.38 21.60
CA LYS A 130 -9.62 0.56 20.48
C LYS A 130 -8.91 -0.79 20.51
N HIS A 131 -9.70 -1.84 20.33
CA HIS A 131 -9.20 -3.19 20.09
C HIS A 131 -8.92 -3.34 18.60
N VAL A 132 -7.65 -3.57 18.28
CA VAL A 132 -7.16 -3.70 16.91
C VAL A 132 -6.56 -5.08 16.74
N TRP A 133 -6.97 -5.79 15.69
CA TRP A 133 -6.32 -7.02 15.29
C TRP A 133 -5.36 -6.73 14.13
N ILE A 134 -4.11 -7.17 14.28
CA ILE A 134 -3.12 -7.22 13.19
C ILE A 134 -2.89 -8.70 12.86
N GLY A 135 -3.30 -9.12 11.68
CA GLY A 135 -3.29 -10.52 11.27
C GLY A 135 -2.02 -10.97 10.54
N GLU A 136 -1.83 -12.29 10.52
CA GLU A 136 -0.91 -12.96 9.59
C GLU A 136 -1.61 -13.12 8.23
N VAL A 137 -0.88 -12.98 7.13
CA VAL A 137 -1.47 -13.15 5.79
C VAL A 137 -1.28 -14.58 5.28
N ASP A 138 -2.37 -15.32 5.17
CA ASP A 138 -2.40 -16.65 4.56
C ASP A 138 -2.69 -16.60 3.06
N THR A 139 -3.46 -15.60 2.61
CA THR A 139 -3.91 -15.50 1.22
C THR A 139 -3.58 -14.16 0.60
N ILE A 140 -2.89 -14.18 -0.54
CA ILE A 140 -2.73 -13.02 -1.41
C ILE A 140 -3.75 -13.15 -2.54
N ALA A 141 -4.81 -12.36 -2.47
CA ALA A 141 -5.84 -12.30 -3.49
C ALA A 141 -5.47 -11.27 -4.56
N GLN A 142 -5.82 -11.60 -5.81
CA GLN A 142 -5.87 -10.59 -6.85
C GLN A 142 -7.08 -9.71 -6.57
N GLY A 143 -6.82 -8.45 -6.27
CA GLY A 143 -7.84 -7.45 -5.98
C GLY A 143 -7.94 -6.42 -7.07
N GLY A 144 -9.05 -5.67 -7.04
CA GLY A 144 -9.17 -4.41 -7.73
C GLY A 144 -10.17 -4.38 -8.88
N VAL A 145 -10.78 -3.21 -9.03
CA VAL A 145 -11.59 -2.83 -10.19
C VAL A 145 -10.78 -1.93 -11.12
N THR A 146 -11.21 -1.77 -12.36
CA THR A 146 -10.46 -1.02 -13.37
C THR A 146 -10.20 0.44 -13.01
N SER A 147 -11.00 1.04 -12.12
CA SER A 147 -10.87 2.44 -11.71
C SER A 147 -9.99 2.70 -10.48
N LEU A 148 -9.27 1.69 -9.98
CA LEU A 148 -8.33 1.85 -8.86
C LEU A 148 -7.00 2.46 -9.31
N ALA A 149 -6.31 3.16 -8.39
CA ALA A 149 -4.96 3.70 -8.66
C ALA A 149 -3.95 2.59 -8.99
N ILE A 150 -4.03 1.45 -8.29
CA ILE A 150 -3.19 0.26 -8.58
C ILE A 150 -3.46 -0.31 -9.97
N ALA A 151 -4.72 -0.32 -10.41
CA ALA A 151 -5.11 -0.80 -11.73
C ALA A 151 -4.54 0.12 -12.81
N TYR A 152 -4.63 1.43 -12.61
CA TYR A 152 -4.06 2.42 -13.50
C TYR A 152 -2.53 2.32 -13.58
N ALA A 153 -1.82 2.21 -12.45
CA ALA A 153 -0.36 2.09 -12.44
C ALA A 153 0.11 0.81 -13.16
N SER A 154 -0.57 -0.31 -12.91
CA SER A 154 -0.33 -1.59 -13.57
C SER A 154 -0.59 -1.51 -15.08
N TYR A 155 -1.75 -1.01 -15.49
CA TYR A 155 -2.15 -0.94 -16.90
C TYR A 155 -1.32 0.06 -17.70
N GLN A 156 -1.11 1.26 -17.16
CA GLN A 156 -0.47 2.36 -17.87
C GLN A 156 1.06 2.23 -17.92
N TYR A 157 1.68 1.73 -16.85
CA TYR A 157 3.14 1.74 -16.69
C TYR A 157 3.73 0.34 -16.47
N GLY A 158 2.89 -0.71 -16.41
CA GLY A 158 3.35 -2.06 -16.11
C GLY A 158 3.88 -2.19 -14.68
N ALA A 159 3.52 -1.29 -13.76
CA ALA A 159 4.06 -1.28 -12.39
C ALA A 159 3.71 -2.56 -11.62
N SER A 160 4.58 -2.99 -10.72
CA SER A 160 4.23 -3.98 -9.68
C SER A 160 3.41 -3.27 -8.61
N CYS A 161 2.15 -3.65 -8.44
CA CYS A 161 1.22 -2.90 -7.62
C CYS A 161 0.75 -3.71 -6.42
N MET A 162 0.58 -3.04 -5.29
CA MET A 162 0.04 -3.63 -4.08
C MET A 162 -1.12 -2.79 -3.57
N LEU A 163 -2.29 -3.41 -3.37
CA LEU A 163 -3.39 -2.84 -2.61
C LEU A 163 -3.41 -3.52 -1.23
N VAL A 164 -2.69 -2.93 -0.29
CA VAL A 164 -2.51 -3.51 1.03
C VAL A 164 -3.74 -3.16 1.86
N GLU A 165 -4.78 -3.99 1.74
CA GLU A 165 -6.07 -3.90 2.43
C GLU A 165 -6.26 -5.15 3.31
N SER A 166 -7.20 -5.09 4.26
CA SER A 166 -7.62 -6.19 5.15
C SER A 166 -6.61 -6.75 6.16
N ILE A 167 -5.59 -5.98 6.56
CA ILE A 167 -4.66 -6.40 7.64
C ILE A 167 -5.03 -5.86 9.02
N ALA A 168 -5.55 -4.63 9.06
CA ALA A 168 -5.95 -3.98 10.30
C ALA A 168 -7.48 -4.04 10.40
N TRP A 169 -7.97 -4.53 11.53
CA TRP A 169 -9.41 -4.57 11.83
C TRP A 169 -9.73 -3.90 13.15
N SER A 170 -10.81 -3.13 13.16
CA SER A 170 -11.42 -2.63 14.38
C SER A 170 -12.93 -2.43 14.19
N SER A 171 -13.68 -2.53 15.28
CA SER A 171 -15.13 -2.24 15.32
C SER A 171 -15.47 -0.76 15.11
N SER A 172 -14.49 0.13 15.14
CA SER A 172 -14.67 1.58 14.92
C SER A 172 -14.27 1.97 13.50
N TYR A 173 -15.24 2.31 12.66
CA TYR A 173 -15.00 2.76 11.28
C TYR A 173 -14.28 4.12 11.24
N GLY A 174 -13.28 4.27 10.38
CA GLY A 174 -12.63 5.56 10.13
C GLY A 174 -11.26 5.47 9.49
N SER A 175 -10.91 6.52 8.76
CA SER A 175 -9.67 6.76 7.97
C SER A 175 -8.32 6.55 8.70
N LYS A 176 -8.35 6.23 9.99
CA LYS A 176 -7.18 6.19 10.88
C LYS A 176 -6.80 4.77 11.29
N GLN A 177 -7.55 3.74 10.89
CA GLN A 177 -7.23 2.36 11.23
C GLN A 177 -5.87 1.93 10.69
N SER A 178 -5.49 2.46 9.53
CA SER A 178 -4.18 2.22 8.93
C SER A 178 -3.00 2.68 9.81
N LEU A 179 -3.21 3.66 10.69
CA LEU A 179 -2.15 4.15 11.59
C LEU A 179 -1.75 3.09 12.63
N TRP A 180 -2.69 2.21 13.01
CA TRP A 180 -2.44 1.16 14.01
C TRP A 180 -1.63 -0.01 13.48
N ALA A 181 -1.60 -0.20 12.15
CA ALA A 181 -0.82 -1.25 11.49
C ALA A 181 0.41 -0.68 10.77
N MET A 182 0.90 0.51 11.16
CA MET A 182 2.02 1.16 10.48
C MET A 182 3.29 0.31 10.47
N ASP A 183 3.57 -0.42 11.56
CA ASP A 183 4.72 -1.33 11.65
C ASP A 183 4.60 -2.48 10.66
N TYR A 184 3.40 -3.03 10.49
CA TYR A 184 3.12 -4.02 9.46
C TYR A 184 3.35 -3.43 8.07
N TYR A 185 2.74 -2.27 7.76
CA TYR A 185 2.87 -1.66 6.44
C TYR A 185 4.33 -1.35 6.10
N CYS A 186 5.08 -0.80 7.05
CA CYS A 186 6.49 -0.48 6.86
C CYS A 186 7.32 -1.76 6.64
N THR A 187 7.14 -2.78 7.47
CA THR A 187 7.85 -4.07 7.33
C THR A 187 7.54 -4.72 5.98
N LEU A 188 6.26 -4.75 5.61
CA LEU A 188 5.81 -5.31 4.34
C LEU A 188 6.41 -4.57 3.14
N VAL A 189 6.36 -3.24 3.15
CA VAL A 189 6.91 -2.40 2.07
C VAL A 189 8.42 -2.62 1.95
N ILE A 190 9.15 -2.58 3.05
CA ILE A 190 10.62 -2.71 3.06
C ILE A 190 11.03 -4.08 2.53
N ALA A 191 10.42 -5.15 3.05
CA ALA A 191 10.72 -6.50 2.61
C ALA A 191 10.24 -6.75 1.16
N PHE A 192 9.12 -6.16 0.74
CA PHE A 192 8.68 -6.24 -0.66
C PHE A 192 9.71 -5.59 -1.59
N LEU A 193 10.21 -4.40 -1.27
CA LEU A 193 11.22 -3.72 -2.09
C LEU A 193 12.51 -4.55 -2.18
N GLN A 194 12.94 -5.21 -1.10
CA GLN A 194 14.11 -6.08 -1.10
C GLN A 194 13.93 -7.33 -1.98
N ASN A 195 12.72 -7.87 -2.05
CA ASN A 195 12.43 -9.12 -2.74
C ASN A 195 11.84 -8.92 -4.14
N ASN A 196 11.62 -7.68 -4.58
CA ASN A 196 11.10 -7.39 -5.91
C ASN A 196 12.25 -7.23 -6.92
N ASN A 197 12.49 -8.29 -7.69
CA ASN A 197 13.57 -8.37 -8.68
C ASN A 197 13.45 -7.38 -9.86
N ARG A 198 12.41 -6.53 -9.89
CA ARG A 198 12.32 -5.41 -10.85
C ARG A 198 13.07 -4.16 -10.40
N LEU A 199 13.49 -4.12 -9.13
CA LEU A 199 14.23 -3.02 -8.53
C LEU A 199 15.75 -3.26 -8.51
N VAL A 200 16.25 -4.09 -9.43
CA VAL A 200 17.68 -4.44 -9.56
C VAL A 200 18.55 -3.23 -9.83
#